data_AF-Q0AMS1-F1
#
_entry.id   AF-Q0AMS1-F1
#
_cell.length_a   1.000
_cell.length_b   1.000
_cell.length_c   1.000
_cell.angle_alpha   90.00
_cell.angle_beta   90.00
_cell.angle_gamma   90.00
#
_symmetry.space_group_name_H-M   'P 1'
#
loop_
_entity.id
_entity.type
_entity.pdbx_description
1 polymer ?
#
loop_
_entity_poly.entity_id
_entity_poly.type
_entity_poly.pdbx_seq_one_letter_code
_entity_poly.pdbx_strand_id
1 'polypeptide(L)'
;MTSRLTFMAPLAAMVLVTAGSPAQQQPTGTPPGTAPTGQTVPSQIDPSALRRLTLQQPGREPRPDAPVPMAINWGAAAEDAQLQARENRRFDTVAAVSQGNLPFVRPTNPEAAGVVATRLPVLIPGSAALGVGDEARTLLFPQENFYTLSVIAPGLVVEVFGTRLAHARAPDPLSTRRLNATNGDGYRISETEYGRELSFNRYGAAYSITVECDQPTGDARCASDAYVRNLANSLIIAAGTPDAGGQ
;
A
#
# COMPACT_ATOMS: atom_id res chain seq x y z
N MET A 1 -29.15 14.01 -45.65
CA MET A 1 -29.89 12.86 -45.11
C MET A 1 -29.87 12.95 -43.59
N THR A 2 -30.99 13.39 -43.04
CA THR A 2 -31.28 13.60 -41.62
C THR A 2 -31.69 12.28 -40.97
N SER A 3 -31.10 11.91 -39.83
CA SER A 3 -31.68 10.86 -38.99
C SER A 3 -31.49 11.18 -37.51
N ARG A 4 -32.53 10.84 -36.76
CA ARG A 4 -33.00 11.43 -35.52
C ARG A 4 -32.39 10.78 -34.28
N LEU A 5 -32.31 11.59 -33.21
CA LEU A 5 -32.17 11.17 -31.82
C LEU A 5 -33.29 10.23 -31.38
N THR A 6 -32.95 9.28 -30.51
CA THR A 6 -33.89 8.70 -29.54
C THR A 6 -33.19 8.54 -28.19
N PHE A 7 -33.57 9.39 -27.23
CA PHE A 7 -33.27 9.22 -25.81
C PHE A 7 -34.18 8.14 -25.23
N MET A 8 -33.62 7.21 -24.46
CA MET A 8 -34.38 6.42 -23.48
C MET A 8 -33.59 6.33 -22.18
N ALA A 9 -34.15 6.95 -21.15
CA ALA A 9 -33.80 6.70 -19.75
C ALA A 9 -34.85 5.72 -19.17
N PRO A 10 -34.46 4.88 -18.19
CA PRO A 10 -35.45 4.45 -17.22
C PRO A 10 -35.00 4.54 -15.76
N LEU A 11 -35.95 5.03 -14.97
CA LEU A 11 -36.39 4.56 -13.65
C LEU A 11 -35.35 4.38 -12.52
N ALA A 12 -35.36 5.35 -11.60
CA ALA A 12 -34.96 5.18 -10.23
C ALA A 12 -36.07 4.45 -9.43
N ALA A 13 -35.76 3.29 -8.88
CA ALA A 13 -36.61 2.60 -7.91
C ALA A 13 -36.20 3.02 -6.48
N MET A 14 -37.10 3.71 -5.78
CA MET A 14 -37.00 3.95 -4.34
C MET A 14 -37.30 2.65 -3.59
N VAL A 15 -36.36 2.17 -2.78
CA VAL A 15 -36.60 1.14 -1.77
C VAL A 15 -36.71 1.83 -0.41
N LEU A 16 -37.93 1.85 0.15
CA LEU A 16 -38.18 2.15 1.55
C LEU A 16 -37.73 0.96 2.40
N VAL A 17 -36.80 1.19 3.34
CA VAL A 17 -36.50 0.25 4.42
C VAL A 17 -37.27 0.69 5.65
N THR A 18 -38.12 -0.21 6.15
CA THR A 18 -38.92 -0.07 7.35
C THR A 18 -38.07 -0.34 8.60
N ALA A 19 -38.18 0.55 9.59
CA ALA A 19 -37.57 0.39 10.90
C ALA A 19 -38.36 -0.64 11.73
N GLY A 20 -37.70 -1.71 12.13
CA GLY A 20 -38.20 -2.70 13.10
C GLY A 20 -37.48 -2.57 14.44
N SER A 21 -38.18 -2.06 15.45
CA SER A 21 -37.94 -2.29 16.88
C SER A 21 -39.28 -2.74 17.43
N PRO A 22 -39.38 -3.84 18.19
CA PRO A 22 -39.15 -3.75 19.63
C PRO A 22 -38.68 -5.06 20.30
N ALA A 23 -38.03 -4.95 21.47
CA ALA A 23 -38.29 -5.83 22.62
C ALA A 23 -37.44 -5.38 23.82
N GLN A 24 -38.09 -4.66 24.74
CA GLN A 24 -37.67 -4.58 26.13
C GLN A 24 -37.84 -5.96 26.76
N GLN A 25 -36.76 -6.53 27.29
CA GLN A 25 -36.83 -7.59 28.30
C GLN A 25 -36.26 -7.04 29.61
N GLN A 26 -37.14 -6.91 30.59
CA GLN A 26 -36.81 -6.56 31.97
C GLN A 26 -36.16 -7.75 32.71
N PRO A 27 -35.33 -7.47 33.73
CA PRO A 27 -34.44 -8.44 34.35
C PRO A 27 -35.13 -9.20 35.49
N THR A 28 -34.91 -10.51 35.57
CA THR A 28 -35.30 -11.36 36.70
C THR A 28 -34.07 -11.98 37.35
N GLY A 29 -33.96 -11.79 38.67
CA GLY A 29 -33.36 -12.77 39.58
C GLY A 29 -31.90 -12.55 39.97
N THR A 30 -31.68 -11.86 41.10
CA THR A 30 -30.44 -11.92 41.88
C THR A 30 -30.54 -13.05 42.91
N PRO A 31 -29.68 -14.07 42.90
CA PRO A 31 -29.43 -14.90 44.08
C PRO A 31 -28.31 -14.30 44.95
N PRO A 32 -28.36 -14.48 46.29
CA PRO A 32 -27.34 -13.97 47.19
C PRO A 32 -26.17 -14.95 47.33
N GLY A 33 -24.96 -14.39 47.42
CA GLY A 33 -23.87 -14.97 48.21
C GLY A 33 -22.86 -15.85 47.47
N THR A 34 -21.74 -15.25 47.10
CA THR A 34 -20.41 -15.82 47.39
C THR A 34 -19.37 -14.69 47.35
N ALA A 35 -18.65 -14.52 48.45
CA ALA A 35 -17.63 -13.49 48.60
C ALA A 35 -16.49 -13.68 47.58
N PRO A 36 -15.97 -12.61 46.95
CA PRO A 36 -14.71 -12.71 46.23
C PRO A 36 -13.60 -12.89 47.26
N THR A 37 -13.02 -14.08 47.31
CA THR A 37 -11.71 -14.34 47.89
C THR A 37 -10.74 -13.31 47.33
N GLY A 38 -10.05 -12.61 48.24
CA GLY A 38 -9.18 -11.49 47.93
C GLY A 38 -8.20 -11.83 46.80
N GLN A 39 -8.37 -11.17 45.67
CA GLN A 39 -7.30 -11.01 44.69
C GLN A 39 -6.22 -10.18 45.38
N THR A 40 -5.17 -10.86 45.81
CA THR A 40 -3.88 -10.27 46.14
C THR A 40 -3.41 -9.50 44.92
N VAL A 41 -3.55 -8.17 44.99
CA VAL A 41 -2.86 -7.25 44.08
C VAL A 41 -1.37 -7.58 44.21
N PRO A 42 -0.66 -8.01 43.15
CA PRO A 42 0.77 -8.21 43.24
C PRO A 42 1.42 -6.82 43.38
N SER A 43 1.70 -6.41 44.62
CA SER A 43 2.40 -5.15 44.93
C SER A 43 3.91 -5.20 44.66
N GLN A 44 4.40 -6.23 43.96
CA GLN A 44 5.79 -6.30 43.56
C GLN A 44 5.92 -5.81 42.13
N ILE A 45 6.22 -4.53 41.99
CA ILE A 45 6.73 -3.98 40.74
C ILE A 45 8.06 -4.69 40.47
N ASP A 46 8.10 -5.51 39.43
CA ASP A 46 9.32 -6.22 39.01
C ASP A 46 10.39 -5.19 38.60
N PRO A 47 11.48 -5.04 39.35
CA PRO A 47 12.52 -4.06 39.05
C PRO A 47 13.24 -4.39 37.73
N SER A 48 13.16 -5.63 37.24
CA SER A 48 13.67 -6.02 35.93
C SER A 48 12.77 -5.53 34.78
N ALA A 49 11.46 -5.48 34.99
CA ALA A 49 10.52 -4.86 34.05
C ALA A 49 10.71 -3.33 33.99
N LEU A 50 10.91 -2.69 35.14
CA LEU A 50 11.27 -1.27 35.21
C LEU A 50 12.60 -0.98 34.50
N ARG A 51 13.62 -1.82 34.68
CA ARG A 51 14.92 -1.68 33.97
C ARG A 51 14.79 -1.85 32.46
N ARG A 52 13.93 -2.74 31.98
CA ARG A 52 13.64 -2.86 30.52
C ARG A 52 12.96 -1.61 29.98
N LEU A 53 12.03 -1.02 30.73
CA LEU A 53 11.38 0.25 30.38
C LEU A 53 12.36 1.44 30.40
N THR A 54 13.37 1.44 31.29
CA THR A 54 14.39 2.51 31.34
C THR A 54 15.52 2.34 30.31
N LEU A 55 15.76 1.11 29.83
CA LEU A 55 16.77 0.82 28.80
C LEU A 55 16.23 0.85 27.37
N GLN A 56 14.90 0.90 27.18
CA GLN A 56 14.34 1.34 25.92
C GLN A 56 14.72 2.81 25.73
N GLN A 57 15.81 3.05 25.00
CA GLN A 57 16.12 4.37 24.49
C GLN A 57 14.84 4.90 23.83
N PRO A 58 14.37 6.10 24.18
CA PRO A 58 13.25 6.71 23.49
C PRO A 58 13.61 6.70 22.00
N GLY A 59 12.81 5.98 21.21
CA GLY A 59 13.07 5.83 19.78
C GLY A 59 13.37 7.20 19.19
N ARG A 60 14.45 7.32 18.44
CA ARG A 60 14.87 8.62 17.87
C ARG A 60 13.69 9.21 17.11
N GLU A 61 13.20 10.35 17.59
CA GLU A 61 12.09 11.05 16.94
C GLU A 61 12.53 11.44 15.52
N PRO A 62 11.76 11.10 14.48
CA PRO A 62 12.05 11.53 13.12
C PRO A 62 12.02 13.06 13.02
N ARG A 63 13.04 13.64 12.38
CA ARG A 63 13.10 15.08 12.09
C ARG A 63 13.42 15.31 10.61
N PRO A 64 12.99 16.42 9.99
CA PRO A 64 13.15 16.61 8.56
C PRO A 64 14.60 16.49 8.07
N ASP A 65 15.55 16.95 8.88
CA ASP A 65 17.00 16.92 8.69
C ASP A 65 17.65 15.59 9.12
N ALA A 66 16.92 14.73 9.83
CA ALA A 66 17.42 13.47 10.38
C ALA A 66 16.33 12.39 10.27
N PRO A 67 16.09 11.87 9.05
CA PRO A 67 15.11 10.82 8.85
C PRO A 67 15.49 9.55 9.61
N VAL A 68 14.48 8.81 10.05
CA VAL A 68 14.65 7.57 10.80
C VAL A 68 14.06 6.42 9.98
N PRO A 69 14.79 5.31 9.79
CA PRO A 69 14.25 4.14 9.13
C PRO A 69 13.16 3.50 9.98
N MET A 70 12.02 3.25 9.36
CA MET A 70 10.87 2.57 9.94
C MET A 70 11.06 1.06 9.85
N ALA A 71 10.52 0.35 10.84
CA ALA A 71 10.48 -1.10 10.84
C ALA A 71 9.55 -1.61 9.73
N ILE A 72 10.03 -2.60 8.97
CA ILE A 72 9.25 -3.25 7.94
C ILE A 72 8.57 -4.50 8.50
N ASN A 73 7.29 -4.69 8.19
CA ASN A 73 6.56 -5.91 8.47
C ASN A 73 6.85 -6.96 7.37
N TRP A 74 7.97 -7.66 7.51
CA TRP A 74 8.39 -8.71 6.58
C TRP A 74 7.48 -9.94 6.59
N GLY A 75 6.80 -10.22 7.71
CA GLY A 75 5.80 -11.28 7.78
C GLY A 75 4.65 -11.03 6.81
N ALA A 76 4.05 -9.84 6.87
CA ALA A 76 2.99 -9.44 5.95
C ALA A 76 3.47 -9.40 4.48
N ALA A 77 4.69 -8.92 4.22
CA ALA A 77 5.25 -8.93 2.87
C ALA A 77 5.44 -10.37 2.34
N ALA A 78 5.93 -11.29 3.16
CA ALA A 78 6.10 -12.69 2.77
C ALA A 78 4.76 -13.39 2.52
N GLU A 79 3.74 -13.14 3.35
CA GLU A 79 2.38 -13.65 3.16
C GLU A 79 1.78 -13.19 1.84
N ASP A 80 1.87 -11.89 1.54
CA ASP A 80 1.36 -11.33 0.28
C ASP A 80 2.13 -11.88 -0.93
N ALA A 81 3.46 -11.99 -0.86
CA ALA A 81 4.25 -12.57 -1.94
C ALA A 81 3.83 -14.03 -2.23
N GLN A 82 3.50 -14.81 -1.19
CA GLN A 82 2.99 -16.17 -1.35
C GLN A 82 1.59 -16.19 -1.96
N LEU A 83 0.71 -15.25 -1.60
CA LEU A 83 -0.63 -15.15 -2.20
C LEU A 83 -0.52 -14.78 -3.69
N GLN A 84 0.30 -13.79 -4.03
CA GLN A 84 0.57 -13.38 -5.42
C GLN A 84 1.13 -14.53 -6.25
N ALA A 85 2.07 -15.30 -5.69
CA ALA A 85 2.63 -16.48 -6.38
C ALA A 85 1.56 -17.56 -6.64
N ARG A 86 0.57 -17.73 -5.76
CA ARG A 86 -0.54 -18.70 -5.97
C ARG A 86 -1.52 -18.20 -7.02
N GLU A 87 -1.84 -16.91 -7.02
CA GLU A 87 -2.75 -16.30 -7.99
C GLU A 87 -2.16 -16.33 -9.39
N ASN A 88 -0.90 -15.92 -9.55
CA ASN A 88 -0.22 -15.95 -10.84
C ASN A 88 -0.14 -17.37 -11.42
N ARG A 89 0.12 -18.38 -10.57
CA ARG A 89 0.10 -19.81 -10.98
C ARG A 89 -1.27 -20.31 -11.45
N ARG A 90 -2.38 -19.70 -11.03
CA ARG A 90 -3.74 -20.09 -11.49
C ARG A 90 -4.04 -19.57 -12.90
N PHE A 91 -3.40 -18.48 -13.30
CA PHE A 91 -3.50 -17.93 -14.66
C PHE A 91 -2.42 -18.51 -15.59
N ASP A 92 -1.35 -19.07 -15.04
CA ASP A 92 -0.31 -19.84 -15.76
C ASP A 92 -0.78 -21.27 -16.12
N THR A 93 -1.49 -21.41 -17.23
CA THR A 93 -1.35 -22.66 -17.99
C THR A 93 0.08 -22.70 -18.57
N VAL A 94 0.71 -23.88 -18.58
CA VAL A 94 2.13 -24.14 -18.91
C VAL A 94 2.63 -23.49 -20.23
N ALA A 95 1.72 -23.02 -21.09
CA ALA A 95 2.00 -22.29 -22.32
C ALA A 95 2.47 -20.83 -22.14
N ALA A 96 2.13 -20.14 -21.03
CA ALA A 96 2.50 -18.73 -20.83
C ALA A 96 3.97 -18.54 -20.41
N VAL A 97 4.48 -19.45 -19.58
CA VAL A 97 5.88 -19.42 -19.08
C VAL A 97 6.90 -19.75 -20.17
N SER A 98 6.56 -20.65 -21.11
CA SER A 98 7.45 -21.03 -22.22
C SER A 98 7.63 -19.93 -23.28
N GLN A 99 6.80 -18.88 -23.24
CA GLN A 99 6.89 -17.71 -24.13
C GLN A 99 7.67 -16.53 -23.52
N GLY A 100 8.25 -16.67 -22.33
CA GLY A 100 9.01 -15.60 -21.68
C GLY A 100 8.15 -14.44 -21.14
N ASN A 101 6.84 -14.64 -21.04
CA ASN A 101 5.90 -13.61 -20.64
C ASN A 101 5.85 -13.50 -19.11
N LEU A 102 6.78 -12.76 -18.53
CA LEU A 102 6.78 -12.53 -17.09
C LEU A 102 5.62 -11.61 -16.72
N PRO A 103 4.99 -11.82 -15.55
CA PRO A 103 3.89 -10.97 -15.13
C PRO A 103 4.33 -9.54 -14.77
N PHE A 104 5.62 -9.23 -14.87
CA PHE A 104 6.22 -7.94 -14.53
C PHE A 104 7.37 -7.58 -15.46
N VAL A 105 7.65 -6.28 -15.52
CA VAL A 105 8.74 -5.74 -16.36
C VAL A 105 10.08 -5.89 -15.64
N ARG A 106 11.12 -6.30 -16.38
CA ARG A 106 12.47 -6.48 -15.84
C ARG A 106 13.30 -5.20 -15.96
N PRO A 107 13.91 -4.72 -14.87
CA PRO A 107 14.91 -3.66 -14.95
C PRO A 107 16.09 -4.07 -15.85
N THR A 108 16.60 -3.12 -16.62
CA THR A 108 17.65 -3.34 -17.64
C THR A 108 18.99 -2.68 -17.30
N ASN A 109 19.03 -1.87 -16.24
CA ASN A 109 20.22 -1.13 -15.83
C ASN A 109 21.07 -1.91 -14.82
N PRO A 110 22.41 -1.72 -14.82
CA PRO A 110 23.32 -2.47 -13.97
C PRO A 110 23.09 -2.26 -12.47
N GLU A 111 22.63 -1.07 -12.05
CA GLU A 111 22.38 -0.74 -10.65
C GLU A 111 21.26 -1.57 -10.03
N ALA A 112 20.37 -2.14 -10.85
CA ALA A 112 19.31 -3.04 -10.39
C ALA A 112 19.86 -4.27 -9.64
N ALA A 113 21.11 -4.68 -9.91
CA ALA A 113 21.77 -5.74 -9.15
C ALA A 113 21.96 -5.41 -7.66
N GLY A 114 21.98 -4.12 -7.30
CA GLY A 114 22.07 -3.62 -5.92
C GLY A 114 20.82 -3.82 -5.08
N VAL A 115 19.73 -4.34 -5.64
CA VAL A 115 18.43 -4.52 -4.95
C VAL A 115 18.53 -5.41 -3.70
N VAL A 116 19.55 -6.26 -3.61
CA VAL A 116 19.83 -7.08 -2.43
C VAL A 116 20.22 -6.25 -1.19
N ALA A 117 20.65 -4.99 -1.37
CA ALA A 117 20.93 -4.09 -0.26
C ALA A 117 19.69 -3.36 0.26
N THR A 118 18.57 -3.43 -0.47
CA THR A 118 17.34 -2.72 -0.14
C THR A 118 16.60 -3.40 1.02
N ARG A 119 16.35 -2.64 2.09
CA ARG A 119 15.73 -3.06 3.36
C ARG A 119 14.23 -2.78 3.42
N LEU A 120 13.57 -2.78 2.27
CA LEU A 120 12.12 -2.69 2.13
C LEU A 120 11.64 -3.55 0.95
N PRO A 121 10.36 -3.96 0.92
CA PRO A 121 9.81 -4.68 -0.21
C PRO A 121 9.81 -3.78 -1.46
N VAL A 122 10.45 -4.26 -2.52
CA VAL A 122 10.48 -3.58 -3.82
C VAL A 122 9.27 -4.01 -4.61
N LEU A 123 8.39 -3.04 -4.86
CA LEU A 123 7.14 -3.22 -5.58
C LEU A 123 7.30 -2.81 -7.05
N ILE A 124 6.91 -3.70 -7.96
CA ILE A 124 6.97 -3.48 -9.42
C ILE A 124 5.56 -3.67 -10.01
N PRO A 125 5.09 -2.76 -10.89
CA PRO A 125 3.81 -2.93 -11.57
C PRO A 125 3.78 -4.15 -12.49
N GLY A 126 2.61 -4.79 -12.57
CA GLY A 126 2.40 -5.87 -13.53
C GLY A 126 2.42 -5.35 -14.97
N SER A 127 2.97 -6.15 -15.89
CA SER A 127 3.09 -5.78 -17.32
C SER A 127 1.71 -5.50 -17.96
N ALA A 128 0.71 -6.31 -17.62
CA ALA A 128 -0.67 -6.12 -18.11
C ALA A 128 -1.30 -4.80 -17.65
N ALA A 129 -0.99 -4.35 -16.43
CA ALA A 129 -1.56 -3.12 -15.88
C ALA A 129 -0.90 -1.86 -16.46
N LEU A 130 0.38 -1.94 -16.83
CA LEU A 130 1.06 -0.86 -17.54
C LEU A 130 0.44 -0.62 -18.91
N GLY A 131 -0.01 -1.68 -19.59
CA GLY A 131 -0.58 -1.57 -20.94
C GLY A 131 0.44 -1.06 -21.96
N VAL A 132 1.72 -1.34 -21.73
CA VAL A 132 2.84 -0.97 -22.59
C VAL A 132 3.38 -2.20 -23.32
N GLY A 133 3.80 -2.04 -24.57
CA GLY A 133 4.42 -3.11 -25.35
C GLY A 133 5.90 -3.32 -24.99
N ASP A 134 6.57 -4.15 -25.78
CA ASP A 134 7.98 -4.54 -25.60
C ASP A 134 8.99 -3.37 -25.69
N GLU A 135 8.54 -2.20 -26.16
CA GLU A 135 9.34 -0.98 -26.25
C GLU A 135 9.55 -0.28 -24.90
N ALA A 136 8.83 -0.71 -23.85
CA ALA A 136 8.98 -0.14 -22.53
C ALA A 136 10.35 -0.49 -21.92
N ARG A 137 11.07 0.54 -21.48
CA ARG A 137 12.33 0.41 -20.76
C ARG A 137 12.09 0.57 -19.27
N THR A 138 12.52 -0.41 -18.49
CA THR A 138 12.48 -0.33 -17.02
C THR A 138 13.87 -0.13 -16.44
N LEU A 139 13.95 0.80 -15.49
CA LEU A 139 15.13 1.14 -14.72
C LEU A 139 14.80 0.99 -13.23
N LEU A 140 15.73 0.46 -12.44
CA LEU A 140 15.63 0.35 -10.99
C LEU A 140 16.89 0.93 -10.34
N PHE A 141 16.68 1.87 -9.43
CA PHE A 141 17.74 2.53 -8.65
C PHE A 141 17.54 2.19 -7.17
N PRO A 142 18.04 1.02 -6.72
CA PRO A 142 17.88 0.58 -5.35
C PRO A 142 18.89 1.29 -4.45
N GLN A 143 18.45 1.63 -3.23
CA GLN A 143 19.28 2.05 -2.11
C GLN A 143 18.89 1.24 -0.87
N GLU A 144 19.61 1.44 0.23
CA GLU A 144 19.35 0.69 1.46
C GLU A 144 17.93 0.93 2.00
N ASN A 145 17.50 2.19 2.05
CA ASN A 145 16.25 2.58 2.72
C ASN A 145 15.17 3.12 1.77
N PHE A 146 15.44 3.16 0.47
CA PHE A 146 14.49 3.56 -0.56
C PHE A 146 14.87 2.97 -1.92
N TYR A 147 13.98 3.06 -2.89
CA TYR A 147 14.28 2.79 -4.29
C TYR A 147 13.42 3.66 -5.19
N THR A 148 13.88 3.84 -6.43
CA THR A 148 13.08 4.39 -7.52
C THR A 148 13.07 3.40 -8.67
N LEU A 149 11.88 3.09 -9.18
CA LEU A 149 11.68 2.33 -10.40
C LEU A 149 11.08 3.25 -11.45
N SER A 150 11.66 3.34 -12.64
CA SER A 150 11.12 4.13 -13.74
C SER A 150 10.81 3.21 -14.92
N VAL A 151 9.57 3.23 -15.39
CA VAL A 151 9.12 2.58 -16.63
C VAL A 151 8.87 3.67 -17.65
N ILE A 152 9.63 3.64 -18.74
CA ILE A 152 9.60 4.63 -19.81
C ILE A 152 9.06 3.95 -21.06
N ALA A 153 7.95 4.45 -21.59
CA ALA A 153 7.30 3.96 -22.79
C ALA A 153 6.87 5.14 -23.69
N PRO A 154 6.47 4.91 -24.95
CA PRO A 154 5.99 5.98 -25.81
C PRO A 154 4.85 6.79 -25.18
N GLY A 155 5.12 8.08 -24.96
CA GLY A 155 4.20 9.06 -24.37
C GLY A 155 3.78 8.77 -22.92
N LEU A 156 4.54 7.95 -22.19
CA LEU A 156 4.23 7.55 -20.82
C LEU A 156 5.50 7.34 -20.00
N VAL A 157 5.54 7.95 -18.83
CA VAL A 157 6.51 7.63 -17.77
C VAL A 157 5.74 7.20 -16.53
N VAL A 158 6.09 6.04 -15.98
CA VAL A 158 5.59 5.57 -14.68
C VAL A 158 6.77 5.47 -13.73
N GLU A 159 6.74 6.24 -12.66
CA GLU A 159 7.70 6.15 -11.58
C GLU A 159 7.06 5.50 -10.36
N VAL A 160 7.73 4.50 -9.76
CA VAL A 160 7.37 3.94 -8.46
C VAL A 160 8.50 4.24 -7.50
N PHE A 161 8.20 5.00 -6.46
CA PHE A 161 9.11 5.28 -5.38
C PHE A 161 8.65 4.56 -4.12
N GLY A 162 9.60 3.97 -3.39
CA GLY A 162 9.35 3.36 -2.10
C GLY A 162 10.40 3.79 -1.10
N THR A 163 9.99 4.12 0.13
CA THR A 163 10.91 4.50 1.20
C THR A 163 10.42 3.98 2.55
N ARG A 164 11.38 3.56 3.38
CA ARG A 164 11.12 3.30 4.80
C ARG A 164 11.55 4.45 5.70
N LEU A 165 12.05 5.55 5.14
CA LEU A 165 12.49 6.70 5.92
C LEU A 165 11.29 7.55 6.33
N ALA A 166 11.11 7.76 7.64
CA ALA A 166 10.21 8.77 8.17
C ALA A 166 10.99 10.09 8.38
N HIS A 167 10.48 11.19 7.83
CA HIS A 167 11.09 12.52 7.97
C HIS A 167 10.47 13.36 9.09
N ALA A 168 9.22 13.13 9.47
CA ALA A 168 8.59 13.86 10.56
C ALA A 168 7.37 13.09 11.07
N ARG A 169 7.01 13.31 12.33
CA ARG A 169 5.65 13.07 12.80
C ARG A 169 4.82 14.32 12.61
N ALA A 170 3.54 14.13 12.34
CA ALA A 170 2.61 15.25 12.33
C ALA A 170 2.58 15.88 13.74
N PRO A 171 2.63 17.22 13.83
CA PRO A 171 2.78 17.91 15.12
C PRO A 171 1.53 17.79 16.01
N ASP A 172 0.37 17.46 15.42
CA ASP A 172 -0.90 17.39 16.11
C ASP A 172 -1.85 16.34 15.48
N PRO A 173 -2.88 15.87 16.20
CA PRO A 173 -3.81 14.86 15.72
C PRO A 173 -4.63 15.24 14.47
N LEU A 174 -4.92 16.53 14.24
CA LEU A 174 -5.64 16.97 13.04
C LEU A 174 -4.73 16.89 11.81
N SER A 175 -3.47 17.29 11.95
CA SER A 175 -2.46 17.11 10.91
C SER A 175 -2.24 15.63 10.59
N THR A 176 -2.17 14.76 11.61
CA THR A 176 -2.13 13.30 11.41
C THR A 176 -3.35 12.82 10.61
N ARG A 177 -4.56 13.26 10.97
CA ARG A 177 -5.79 12.86 10.27
C ARG A 177 -5.79 13.32 8.82
N ARG A 178 -5.34 14.54 8.54
CA ARG A 178 -5.25 15.08 7.17
C ARG A 178 -4.21 14.34 6.34
N LEU A 179 -3.05 14.05 6.92
CA LEU A 179 -1.98 13.30 6.23
C LEU A 179 -2.36 11.84 5.99
N ASN A 180 -3.14 11.25 6.89
CA ASN A 180 -3.69 9.91 6.76
C ASN A 180 -5.02 9.88 6.00
N ALA A 181 -5.49 11.00 5.44
CA ALA A 181 -6.73 11.05 4.70
C ALA A 181 -6.55 10.30 3.38
N THR A 182 -6.98 9.05 3.38
CA THR A 182 -7.04 8.19 2.20
C THR A 182 -8.49 7.98 1.80
N ASN A 183 -8.71 7.55 0.56
CA ASN A 183 -10.00 6.98 0.18
C ASN A 183 -10.23 5.61 0.86
N GLY A 184 -11.37 4.98 0.55
CA GLY A 184 -11.75 3.67 1.10
C GLY A 184 -10.74 2.54 0.83
N ASP A 185 -9.88 2.70 -0.18
CA ASP A 185 -8.86 1.71 -0.56
C ASP A 185 -7.50 1.98 0.11
N GLY A 186 -7.39 3.02 0.95
CA GLY A 186 -6.11 3.39 1.57
C GLY A 186 -5.17 4.19 0.67
N TYR A 187 -5.67 4.69 -0.48
CA TYR A 187 -4.89 5.50 -1.42
C TYR A 187 -5.14 7.00 -1.26
N ARG A 188 -4.11 7.80 -1.46
CA ARG A 188 -4.20 9.25 -1.68
C ARG A 188 -3.79 9.55 -3.11
N ILE A 189 -4.72 10.04 -3.92
CA ILE A 189 -4.50 10.38 -5.33
C ILE A 189 -4.50 11.90 -5.47
N SER A 190 -3.61 12.44 -6.30
CA SER A 190 -3.49 13.86 -6.60
C SER A 190 -3.23 14.06 -8.09
N GLU A 191 -3.80 15.12 -8.65
CA GLU A 191 -3.51 15.59 -10.00
C GLU A 191 -2.21 16.40 -10.01
N THR A 192 -1.35 16.13 -10.98
CA THR A 192 -0.12 16.89 -11.24
C THR A 192 -0.25 17.64 -12.56
N GLU A 193 0.72 18.49 -12.89
CA GLU A 193 0.75 19.19 -14.19
C GLU A 193 0.80 18.22 -15.37
N TYR A 194 1.47 17.07 -15.19
CA TYR A 194 1.76 16.11 -16.25
C TYR A 194 1.00 14.77 -16.10
N GLY A 195 0.16 14.63 -15.09
CA GLY A 195 -0.71 13.45 -14.92
C GLY A 195 -1.23 13.25 -13.50
N ARG A 196 -0.85 12.15 -12.87
CA ARG A 196 -1.41 11.70 -11.57
C ARG A 196 -0.32 11.14 -10.66
N GLU A 197 -0.48 11.38 -9.37
CA GLU A 197 0.31 10.74 -8.32
C GLU A 197 -0.64 9.97 -7.39
N LEU A 198 -0.29 8.72 -7.06
CA LEU A 198 -0.96 7.92 -6.03
C LEU A 198 0.06 7.57 -4.96
N SER A 199 -0.24 7.87 -3.70
CA SER A 199 0.59 7.50 -2.55
C SER A 199 -0.18 6.63 -1.55
N PHE A 200 0.54 5.71 -0.90
CA PHE A 200 -0.01 4.76 0.06
C PHE A 200 1.07 4.23 0.99
N ASN A 201 0.67 3.62 2.10
CA ASN A 201 1.58 2.95 3.03
C ASN A 201 1.32 1.44 3.01
N ARG A 202 2.37 0.63 2.96
CA ARG A 202 2.28 -0.85 3.04
C ARG A 202 3.51 -1.40 3.73
N TYR A 203 3.35 -2.45 4.54
CA TYR A 203 4.46 -3.11 5.24
C TYR A 203 5.33 -2.22 6.14
N GLY A 204 4.86 -1.04 6.55
CA GLY A 204 5.68 -0.08 7.31
C GLY A 204 6.57 0.83 6.45
N ALA A 205 6.43 0.77 5.11
CA ALA A 205 7.03 1.71 4.16
C ALA A 205 5.96 2.59 3.49
N ALA A 206 6.39 3.75 3.00
CA ALA A 206 5.61 4.63 2.16
C ALA A 206 5.96 4.40 0.69
N TYR A 207 4.95 4.41 -0.17
CA TYR A 207 5.08 4.23 -1.61
C TYR A 207 4.34 5.33 -2.35
N SER A 208 4.87 5.71 -3.51
CA SER A 208 4.17 6.56 -4.48
C SER A 208 4.34 6.01 -5.90
N ILE A 209 3.31 6.23 -6.71
CA ILE A 209 3.28 5.96 -8.14
C ILE A 209 2.98 7.28 -8.83
N THR A 210 3.89 7.77 -9.65
CA THR A 210 3.70 8.94 -10.49
C THR A 210 3.52 8.47 -11.92
N VAL A 211 2.48 8.97 -12.57
CA VAL A 211 2.18 8.71 -13.98
C VAL A 211 2.20 10.03 -14.72
N GLU A 212 3.05 10.13 -15.74
CA GLU A 212 3.20 11.30 -16.59
C GLU A 212 3.00 10.91 -18.06
N CYS A 213 2.33 11.78 -18.82
CA CYS A 213 2.04 11.57 -20.24
C CYS A 213 2.36 12.83 -21.05
N ASP A 214 2.67 12.66 -22.33
CA ASP A 214 2.86 13.80 -23.25
C ASP A 214 1.59 14.66 -23.40
N GLN A 215 0.41 14.04 -23.25
CA GLN A 215 -0.90 14.69 -23.32
C GLN A 215 -1.70 14.42 -22.04
N PRO A 216 -1.40 15.11 -20.92
CA PRO A 216 -1.94 14.78 -19.60
C PRO A 216 -3.47 14.79 -19.53
N THR A 217 -4.13 15.65 -20.31
CA THR A 217 -5.60 15.76 -20.36
C THR A 217 -6.25 14.93 -21.46
N GLY A 218 -5.49 14.57 -22.50
CA GLY A 218 -5.98 13.81 -23.66
C GLY A 218 -5.76 12.29 -23.55
N ASP A 219 -4.75 11.88 -22.77
CA ASP A 219 -4.42 10.49 -22.54
C ASP A 219 -5.18 9.95 -21.33
N ALA A 220 -6.01 8.91 -21.55
CA ALA A 220 -6.80 8.28 -20.50
C ALA A 220 -5.95 7.70 -19.35
N ARG A 221 -4.67 7.38 -19.61
CA ARG A 221 -3.71 6.90 -18.59
C ARG A 221 -3.40 7.98 -17.56
N CYS A 222 -3.38 9.25 -17.97
CA CYS A 222 -3.09 10.39 -17.09
C CYS A 222 -4.34 11.15 -16.65
N ALA A 223 -5.43 11.12 -17.43
CA ALA A 223 -6.66 11.83 -17.07
C ALA A 223 -7.49 11.12 -15.99
N SER A 224 -7.33 9.80 -15.82
CA SER A 224 -8.18 8.96 -14.98
C SER A 224 -7.48 8.38 -13.77
N ASP A 225 -8.10 8.52 -12.59
CA ASP A 225 -7.68 7.85 -11.35
C ASP A 225 -7.67 6.31 -11.49
N ALA A 226 -8.48 5.76 -12.39
CA ALA A 226 -8.60 4.32 -12.57
C ALA A 226 -7.29 3.68 -13.03
N TYR A 227 -6.50 4.38 -13.86
CA TYR A 227 -5.24 3.86 -14.36
C TYR A 227 -4.20 3.72 -13.25
N VAL A 228 -3.97 4.79 -12.47
CA VAL A 228 -2.99 4.75 -11.37
C VAL A 228 -3.43 3.79 -10.24
N ARG A 229 -4.74 3.65 -10.00
CA ARG A 229 -5.27 2.61 -9.10
C ARG A 229 -5.01 1.20 -9.60
N ASN A 230 -5.21 0.96 -10.90
CA ASN A 230 -4.92 -0.33 -11.51
C ASN A 230 -3.43 -0.67 -11.39
N LEU A 231 -2.54 0.31 -11.59
CA LEU A 231 -1.11 0.14 -11.36
C LEU A 231 -0.83 -0.25 -9.89
N ALA A 232 -1.37 0.49 -8.92
CA ALA A 232 -1.19 0.19 -7.50
C ALA A 232 -1.68 -1.22 -7.11
N ASN A 233 -2.84 -1.62 -7.63
CA ASN A 233 -3.42 -2.94 -7.39
C ASN A 233 -2.62 -4.07 -8.06
N SER A 234 -1.89 -3.77 -9.14
CA SER A 234 -1.06 -4.73 -9.87
C SER A 234 0.35 -4.91 -9.30
N LEU A 235 0.73 -4.13 -8.29
CA LEU A 235 2.07 -4.17 -7.73
C LEU A 235 2.38 -5.54 -7.14
N ILE A 236 3.49 -6.12 -7.60
CA ILE A 236 4.03 -7.37 -7.07
C ILE A 236 5.30 -7.13 -6.26
N ILE A 237 5.54 -7.98 -5.26
CA ILE A 237 6.80 -7.98 -4.52
C ILE A 237 7.87 -8.68 -5.36
N ALA A 238 8.82 -7.91 -5.89
CA ALA A 238 9.87 -8.43 -6.76
C ALA A 238 11.18 -8.72 -6.00
N ALA A 239 11.47 -7.97 -4.94
CA ALA A 239 12.71 -8.08 -4.18
C ALA A 239 12.60 -7.40 -2.80
N GLY A 240 13.72 -7.35 -2.09
CA GLY A 240 13.86 -6.76 -0.75
C GLY A 240 14.49 -7.75 0.22
N THR A 241 15.24 -7.26 1.20
CA THR A 241 15.90 -8.11 2.19
C THR A 241 15.53 -7.68 3.62
N PRO A 242 15.16 -8.63 4.50
CA PRO A 242 14.97 -8.35 5.91
C PRO A 242 16.23 -7.78 6.55
N ASP A 243 16.05 -6.89 7.53
CA ASP A 243 17.13 -6.51 8.43
C ASP A 243 17.61 -7.79 9.15
N ALA A 244 18.93 -7.95 9.32
CA ALA A 244 19.55 -9.17 9.87
C ALA A 244 19.20 -9.50 11.34
N GLY A 245 18.17 -8.88 11.92
CA GLY A 245 17.71 -9.07 13.30
C GLY A 245 16.19 -9.06 13.48
N GLY A 246 15.41 -9.22 12.41
CA GLY A 246 13.94 -9.29 12.45
C GLY A 246 13.41 -10.71 12.29
N GLN A 247 13.62 -11.58 13.28
CA GLN A 247 12.81 -12.79 13.53
C GLN A 247 12.45 -12.87 15.01
#